data_AF-A0A4U6V059-F1
#
_entry.id   AF-A0A4U6V059-F1
#
_cell.length_a   1.000
_cell.length_b   1.000
_cell.length_c   1.000
_cell.angle_alpha   90.00
_cell.angle_beta   90.00
_cell.angle_gamma   90.00
#
_symmetry.space_group_name_H-M   'P 1'
#
loop_
_entity.id
_entity.type
_entity.pdbx_description
1 polymer ?
#
loop_
_entity_poly.entity_id
_entity_poly.type
_entity_poly.pdbx_seq_one_letter_code
_entity_poly.pdbx_strand_id
1 'polypeptide(L)'
;MEAVAGFVHFSLFSRLISHQTVFLSQLTKQIMGGLLLRLVICVQVLIGTVAAGARPPATAMYVFGSSILDVGNNNYLPGVSVARANRRYNGIDFPSSIPTGRFSNGYNIADYVAKSMGFASSPPAYLSLAPSSGPLVQNAVANGISYASGGAGILDSTNAGNTIRLSKQVQYFGTTKAKMVAALGPNVANALLSRSIFLIGIGNNDMYVFESAERAQNRSAVEQRRETDVLYGNLISNYTATMRVQCSGSILRNIILFFSKWNLTDYDTFHLPLALYPNVGPFIFIRGS
;
A
#
# COMPACT_ATOMS: atom_id res chain seq x y z
N MET A 1 20.32 -56.96 -78.66
CA MET A 1 19.97 -57.17 -77.24
C MET A 1 20.29 -55.95 -76.35
N GLU A 2 21.08 -54.98 -76.81
CA GLU A 2 21.49 -53.81 -75.99
C GLU A 2 20.37 -52.79 -75.70
N ALA A 3 19.42 -52.60 -76.61
CA ALA A 3 18.33 -51.62 -76.43
C ALA A 3 17.35 -51.96 -75.28
N VAL A 4 17.19 -53.25 -74.96
CA VAL A 4 16.29 -53.71 -73.89
C VAL A 4 16.92 -53.45 -72.51
N ALA A 5 18.25 -53.56 -72.39
CA ALA A 5 18.97 -53.30 -71.15
C ALA A 5 18.91 -51.80 -70.75
N GLY A 6 19.02 -50.89 -71.71
CA GLY A 6 18.92 -49.45 -71.48
C GLY A 6 17.54 -49.00 -70.98
N PHE A 7 16.47 -49.60 -71.50
CA PHE A 7 15.10 -49.27 -71.08
C PHE A 7 14.79 -49.75 -69.65
N VAL A 8 15.30 -50.93 -69.28
CA VAL A 8 15.19 -51.44 -67.90
C VAL A 8 15.98 -50.56 -66.93
N HIS A 9 17.19 -50.13 -67.30
CA HIS A 9 18.02 -49.25 -66.47
C HIS A 9 17.38 -47.87 -66.27
N PHE A 10 16.81 -47.28 -67.32
CA PHE A 10 16.11 -46.00 -67.25
C PHE A 10 14.83 -46.08 -66.41
N SER A 11 14.07 -47.17 -66.55
CA SER A 11 12.87 -47.45 -65.73
C SER A 11 13.21 -47.58 -64.25
N LEU A 12 14.27 -48.30 -63.90
CA LEU A 12 14.73 -48.46 -62.52
C LEU A 12 15.23 -47.13 -61.94
N PHE A 13 15.97 -46.36 -62.72
CA PHE A 13 16.46 -45.05 -62.31
C PHE A 13 15.32 -44.04 -62.07
N SER A 14 14.32 -44.01 -62.95
CA SER A 14 13.12 -43.18 -62.81
C SER A 14 12.31 -43.55 -61.56
N ARG A 15 12.15 -44.85 -61.27
CA ARG A 15 11.50 -45.33 -60.04
C ARG A 15 12.28 -44.94 -58.78
N LEU A 16 13.61 -45.00 -58.81
CA LEU A 16 14.46 -44.63 -57.69
C LEU A 16 14.33 -43.13 -57.36
N ILE A 17 14.32 -42.27 -58.38
CA ILE A 17 14.10 -40.82 -58.22
C ILE A 17 12.69 -40.53 -57.68
N SER A 18 11.67 -41.23 -58.18
CA SER A 18 10.30 -41.09 -57.68
C SER A 18 10.18 -41.49 -56.20
N HIS A 19 10.82 -42.59 -55.80
CA HIS A 19 10.84 -43.01 -54.39
C HIS A 19 11.58 -42.00 -53.50
N GLN A 20 12.71 -41.44 -53.94
CA GLN A 20 13.45 -40.44 -53.17
C GLN A 20 12.65 -39.14 -53.01
N THR A 21 11.96 -38.67 -54.04
CA THR A 21 11.16 -37.44 -53.99
C THR A 21 9.93 -37.58 -53.08
N VAL A 22 9.26 -38.74 -53.10
CA VAL A 22 8.14 -39.05 -52.19
C VAL A 22 8.63 -39.12 -50.74
N PHE A 23 9.78 -39.76 -50.49
CA PHE A 23 10.37 -39.84 -49.15
C PHE A 23 10.75 -38.46 -48.59
N LEU A 24 11.39 -37.61 -49.40
CA LEU A 24 11.74 -36.24 -49.01
C LEU A 24 10.49 -35.36 -48.77
N SER A 25 9.43 -35.52 -49.55
CA SER A 25 8.14 -34.84 -49.33
C SER A 25 7.48 -35.27 -48.01
N GLN A 26 7.53 -36.56 -47.69
CA GLN A 26 6.96 -37.08 -46.46
C GLN A 26 7.76 -36.64 -45.23
N LEU A 27 9.08 -36.62 -45.33
CA LEU A 27 9.98 -36.16 -44.27
C LEU A 27 9.80 -34.65 -43.99
N THR A 28 9.69 -33.83 -45.03
CA THR A 28 9.45 -32.38 -44.90
C THR A 28 8.09 -32.09 -44.26
N LYS A 29 7.03 -32.83 -44.62
CA LYS A 29 5.71 -32.73 -43.96
C LYS A 29 5.75 -33.10 -42.48
N GLN A 30 6.50 -34.13 -42.10
CA GLN A 30 6.65 -34.52 -40.69
C GLN A 30 7.44 -33.47 -39.88
N ILE A 31 8.52 -32.93 -40.43
CA ILE A 31 9.33 -31.89 -39.78
C ILE A 31 8.50 -30.60 -39.64
N MET A 32 7.80 -30.17 -40.69
CA MET A 32 6.93 -28.99 -40.65
C MET A 32 5.76 -29.16 -39.67
N GLY A 33 5.13 -30.34 -39.63
CA GLY A 33 4.06 -30.64 -38.69
C GLY A 33 4.53 -30.59 -37.23
N GLY A 34 5.73 -31.13 -36.94
CA GLY A 34 6.34 -31.04 -35.61
C GLY A 34 6.69 -29.60 -35.20
N LEU A 35 7.18 -28.78 -36.14
CA LEU A 35 7.50 -27.37 -35.88
C LEU A 35 6.23 -26.54 -35.62
N LEU A 36 5.17 -26.75 -36.41
CA LEU A 36 3.87 -26.09 -36.24
C LEU A 36 3.23 -26.47 -34.91
N LEU A 37 3.28 -27.75 -34.51
CA LEU A 37 2.75 -28.21 -33.23
C LEU A 37 3.50 -27.56 -32.04
N ARG A 38 4.83 -27.44 -32.13
CA ARG A 38 5.64 -26.74 -31.11
C ARG A 38 5.30 -25.25 -31.04
N LEU A 39 5.12 -24.59 -32.18
CA LEU A 39 4.74 -23.18 -32.23
C LEU A 39 3.36 -22.96 -31.57
N VAL A 40 2.40 -23.82 -31.90
CA VAL A 40 1.04 -23.79 -31.33
C VAL A 40 1.08 -23.95 -29.81
N ILE A 41 1.81 -24.96 -29.31
CA ILE A 41 2.00 -25.17 -27.86
C ILE A 41 2.67 -23.96 -27.20
N CYS A 42 3.73 -23.39 -27.80
CA CYS A 42 4.39 -22.20 -27.28
C CYS A 42 3.43 -21.00 -27.19
N VAL A 43 2.60 -20.78 -28.21
CA VAL A 43 1.59 -19.71 -28.22
C VAL A 43 0.52 -19.95 -27.16
N GLN A 44 0.07 -21.19 -26.95
CA GLN A 44 -0.91 -21.51 -25.89
C GLN A 44 -0.33 -21.37 -24.47
N VAL A 45 0.94 -21.70 -24.27
CA VAL A 45 1.63 -21.42 -23.00
C VAL A 45 1.75 -19.92 -22.75
N LEU A 46 2.14 -19.14 -23.77
CA LEU A 46 2.19 -17.67 -23.71
C LEU A 46 0.82 -17.06 -23.37
N ILE A 47 -0.25 -17.49 -24.05
CA ILE A 47 -1.62 -17.02 -23.79
C ILE A 47 -2.13 -17.45 -22.40
N GLY A 48 -1.78 -18.66 -21.95
CA GLY A 48 -2.10 -19.13 -20.60
C GLY A 48 -1.47 -18.27 -19.50
N THR A 49 -0.26 -17.76 -19.70
CA THR A 49 0.41 -16.88 -18.72
C THR A 49 -0.17 -15.46 -18.65
N VAL A 50 -0.78 -14.94 -19.72
CA VAL A 50 -1.48 -13.64 -19.68
C VAL A 50 -2.91 -13.75 -19.14
N ALA A 51 -3.56 -14.92 -19.27
CA ALA A 51 -4.90 -15.15 -18.76
C ALA A 51 -4.93 -15.62 -17.28
N ALA A 52 -3.90 -16.33 -16.83
CA ALA A 52 -3.78 -16.77 -15.44
C ALA A 52 -3.16 -15.66 -14.56
N GLY A 53 -3.99 -14.71 -14.13
CA GLY A 53 -3.70 -13.93 -12.92
C GLY A 53 -3.25 -12.48 -13.12
N ALA A 54 -3.82 -11.75 -14.08
CA ALA A 54 -3.92 -10.30 -13.94
C ALA A 54 -4.88 -9.97 -12.78
N ARG A 55 -4.43 -10.20 -11.54
CA ARG A 55 -5.00 -9.54 -10.36
C ARG A 55 -5.01 -8.05 -10.71
N PRO A 56 -6.13 -7.32 -10.52
CA PRO A 56 -6.11 -5.88 -10.73
C PRO A 56 -4.88 -5.31 -10.01
N PRO A 57 -4.08 -4.45 -10.67
CA PRO A 57 -2.77 -4.05 -10.16
C PRO A 57 -2.92 -3.64 -8.70
N ALA A 58 -2.18 -4.34 -7.82
CA ALA A 58 -2.38 -4.28 -6.38
C ALA A 58 -2.51 -2.82 -5.91
N THR A 59 -3.63 -2.52 -5.29
CA THR A 59 -3.89 -1.23 -4.64
C THR A 59 -2.89 -1.09 -3.49
N ALA A 60 -1.86 -0.27 -3.66
CA ALA A 60 -0.93 0.06 -2.58
C ALA A 60 -1.66 0.83 -1.47
N MET A 61 -1.18 0.72 -0.23
CA MET A 61 -1.72 1.46 0.91
C MET A 61 -0.71 2.47 1.46
N TYR A 62 -1.13 3.72 1.59
CA TYR A 62 -0.35 4.77 2.23
C TYR A 62 -0.97 5.14 3.57
N VAL A 63 -0.18 5.18 4.64
CA VAL A 63 -0.71 5.33 6.01
C VAL A 63 -0.22 6.63 6.63
N PHE A 64 -1.13 7.43 7.16
CA PHE A 64 -0.86 8.68 7.88
C PHE A 64 -1.55 8.60 9.23
N GLY A 65 -0.95 9.14 10.28
CA GLY A 65 -1.61 9.11 11.57
C GLY A 65 -0.72 9.21 12.79
N SER A 66 -1.32 8.85 13.91
CA SER A 66 -0.68 8.84 15.22
C SER A 66 -0.23 7.43 15.64
N SER A 67 -0.12 7.17 16.95
CA SER A 67 0.29 5.88 17.53
C SER A 67 -0.62 4.72 17.13
N ILE A 68 -1.89 4.99 16.84
CA ILE A 68 -2.89 3.99 16.46
C ILE A 68 -2.52 3.29 15.14
N LEU A 69 -1.76 3.98 14.28
CA LEU A 69 -1.35 3.52 12.96
C LEU A 69 0.18 3.43 12.80
N ASP A 70 0.96 3.82 13.81
CA ASP A 70 2.42 3.75 13.74
C ASP A 70 2.91 2.30 13.75
N VAL A 71 3.79 2.00 12.80
CA VAL A 71 4.36 0.68 12.56
C VAL A 71 5.88 0.65 12.84
N GLY A 72 6.43 1.74 13.39
CA GLY A 72 7.80 1.83 13.85
C GLY A 72 8.57 3.08 13.43
N ASN A 73 7.92 4.12 12.88
CA ASN A 73 8.63 5.36 12.52
C ASN A 73 9.25 6.02 13.76
N ASN A 74 8.58 5.99 14.92
CA ASN A 74 9.10 6.57 16.15
C ASN A 74 10.43 5.95 16.62
N ASN A 75 10.76 4.74 16.18
CA ASN A 75 12.02 4.09 16.54
C ASN A 75 13.24 4.81 15.94
N TYR A 76 13.03 5.57 14.86
CA TYR A 76 14.09 6.27 14.13
C TYR A 76 14.24 7.74 14.53
N LEU A 77 13.33 8.27 15.37
CA LEU A 77 13.42 9.66 15.84
C LEU A 77 14.45 9.79 16.96
N PRO A 78 15.23 10.88 17.01
CA PRO A 78 16.17 11.14 18.10
C PRO A 78 15.44 11.65 19.36
N GLY A 79 16.05 11.49 20.53
CA GLY A 79 15.58 12.09 21.79
C GLY A 79 14.93 11.11 22.75
N VAL A 80 15.12 11.38 24.05
CA VAL A 80 14.61 10.54 25.15
C VAL A 80 13.10 10.67 25.36
N SER A 81 12.54 11.83 24.98
CA SER A 81 11.11 12.15 25.13
C SER A 81 10.22 11.58 24.01
N VAL A 82 10.83 10.97 22.99
CA VAL A 82 10.08 10.28 21.93
C VAL A 82 9.46 9.00 22.50
N ALA A 83 8.13 8.91 22.42
CA ALA A 83 7.41 7.70 22.75
C ALA A 83 7.77 6.58 21.77
N ARG A 84 8.26 5.43 22.27
CA ARG A 84 8.60 4.26 21.47
C ARG A 84 7.92 3.00 22.01
N ALA A 85 7.42 2.19 21.09
CA ALA A 85 6.81 0.89 21.35
C ALA A 85 7.70 -0.27 20.87
N ASN A 86 9.03 -0.10 20.97
CA ASN A 86 10.06 -1.09 20.63
C ASN A 86 10.66 -1.79 21.86
N ARG A 87 9.86 -1.91 22.92
CA ARG A 87 10.28 -2.44 24.24
C ARG A 87 9.27 -3.43 24.79
N ARG A 88 9.68 -4.15 25.83
CA ARG A 88 8.87 -5.13 26.57
C ARG A 88 7.45 -4.59 26.83
N TYR A 89 6.48 -5.51 26.79
CA TYR A 89 5.03 -5.24 26.80
C TYR A 89 4.45 -4.75 25.47
N ASN A 90 5.25 -4.59 24.41
CA ASN A 90 4.74 -4.45 23.04
C ASN A 90 5.18 -5.65 22.21
N GLY A 91 4.42 -5.99 21.18
CA GLY A 91 4.79 -7.03 20.21
C GLY A 91 4.81 -8.48 20.73
N ILE A 92 4.27 -8.77 21.92
CA ILE A 92 4.18 -10.14 22.47
C ILE A 92 3.45 -11.09 21.51
N ASP A 93 2.35 -10.63 20.94
CA ASP A 93 1.48 -11.35 20.01
C ASP A 93 1.85 -11.08 18.53
N PHE A 94 2.87 -10.26 18.28
CA PHE A 94 3.38 -10.05 16.93
C PHE A 94 4.20 -11.26 16.48
N PRO A 95 4.30 -11.58 15.17
CA PRO A 95 5.16 -12.66 14.70
C PRO A 95 6.57 -12.61 15.31
N SER A 96 7.02 -13.74 15.85
CA SER A 96 8.29 -13.92 16.58
C SER A 96 8.38 -13.16 17.92
N SER A 97 7.28 -12.61 18.43
CA SER A 97 7.20 -11.84 19.67
C SER A 97 8.15 -10.64 19.73
N ILE A 98 8.38 -9.98 18.58
CA ILE A 98 9.31 -8.85 18.44
C ILE A 98 8.54 -7.53 18.51
N PRO A 99 8.93 -6.59 19.39
CA PRO A 99 8.35 -5.25 19.43
C PRO A 99 8.86 -4.42 18.25
N THR A 100 8.00 -4.15 17.27
CA THR A 100 8.38 -3.44 16.04
C THR A 100 8.23 -1.92 16.13
N GLY A 101 7.72 -1.37 17.24
CA GLY A 101 7.30 0.03 17.33
C GLY A 101 5.80 0.27 17.06
N ARG A 102 5.01 -0.80 16.96
CA ARG A 102 3.53 -0.71 17.04
C ARG A 102 3.13 -0.53 18.50
N PHE A 103 2.29 0.48 18.78
CA PHE A 103 1.74 0.74 20.12
C PHE A 103 0.63 -0.28 20.46
N SER A 104 0.99 -1.56 20.44
CA SER A 104 0.11 -2.72 20.64
C SER A 104 0.93 -3.96 21.03
N ASN A 105 0.26 -4.96 21.57
CA ASN A 105 0.86 -6.29 21.79
C ASN A 105 1.07 -7.05 20.48
N GLY A 106 0.44 -6.66 19.37
CA GLY A 106 0.56 -7.36 18.10
C GLY A 106 0.34 -6.44 16.91
N TYR A 107 -0.44 -6.93 15.94
CA TYR A 107 -0.89 -6.13 14.81
C TYR A 107 -1.70 -4.90 15.27
N ASN A 108 -1.50 -3.77 14.59
CA ASN A 108 -2.29 -2.55 14.78
C ASN A 108 -3.36 -2.43 13.68
N ILE A 109 -4.10 -1.32 13.67
CA ILE A 109 -5.20 -1.13 12.72
C ILE A 109 -4.71 -1.04 11.26
N ALA A 110 -3.52 -0.48 11.02
CA ALA A 110 -2.94 -0.47 9.69
C ALA A 110 -2.69 -1.90 9.17
N ASP A 111 -2.30 -2.83 10.04
CA ASP A 111 -2.12 -4.22 9.65
C ASP A 111 -3.43 -4.92 9.33
N TYR A 112 -4.47 -4.72 10.14
CA TYR A 112 -5.77 -5.34 9.90
C TYR A 112 -6.40 -4.83 8.60
N VAL A 113 -6.30 -3.53 8.33
CA VAL A 113 -6.72 -2.94 7.04
C VAL A 113 -5.91 -3.55 5.89
N ALA A 114 -4.58 -3.62 6.00
CA ALA A 114 -3.75 -4.22 4.96
C ALA A 114 -4.10 -5.69 4.70
N LYS A 115 -4.37 -6.46 5.76
CA LYS A 115 -4.82 -7.86 5.66
C LYS A 115 -6.17 -7.98 4.95
N SER A 116 -7.12 -7.08 5.23
CA SER A 116 -8.40 -7.04 4.48
C SER A 116 -8.22 -6.67 3.00
N MET A 117 -7.14 -5.96 2.66
CA MET A 117 -6.74 -5.66 1.28
C MET A 117 -5.97 -6.83 0.61
N GLY A 118 -5.69 -7.90 1.36
CA GLY A 118 -4.97 -9.08 0.88
C GLY A 118 -3.45 -9.01 1.01
N PHE A 119 -2.90 -8.05 1.76
CA PHE A 119 -1.49 -8.00 2.12
C PHE A 119 -1.19 -8.85 3.36
N ALA A 120 0.07 -9.26 3.54
CA ALA A 120 0.49 -10.01 4.72
C ALA A 120 0.44 -9.16 6.01
N SER A 121 0.76 -7.87 5.92
CA SER A 121 0.79 -6.89 7.01
C SER A 121 0.72 -5.47 6.45
N SER A 122 0.74 -4.46 7.33
CA SER A 122 0.86 -3.07 6.92
C SER A 122 2.11 -2.83 6.05
N PRO A 123 2.13 -1.75 5.26
CA PRO A 123 3.34 -1.26 4.63
C PRO A 123 4.39 -0.88 5.69
N PRO A 124 5.68 -0.86 5.30
CA PRO A 124 6.77 -0.53 6.20
C PRO A 124 6.78 0.95 6.61
N ALA A 125 7.43 1.24 7.74
CA ALA A 125 7.70 2.59 8.22
C ALA A 125 8.59 3.36 7.22
N TYR A 126 8.20 4.58 6.83
CA TYR A 126 8.96 5.43 5.91
C TYR A 126 10.43 5.58 6.33
N LEU A 127 10.70 5.86 7.60
CA LEU A 127 12.07 6.08 8.08
C LEU A 127 12.96 4.83 8.03
N SER A 128 12.37 3.63 7.98
CA SER A 128 13.12 2.39 7.76
C SER A 128 13.67 2.25 6.33
N LEU A 129 13.06 2.95 5.36
CA LEU A 129 13.40 2.88 3.94
C LEU A 129 14.02 4.18 3.40
N ALA A 130 13.78 5.30 4.06
CA ALA A 130 14.24 6.63 3.66
C ALA A 130 15.74 6.73 3.31
N PRO A 131 16.66 5.98 3.93
CA PRO A 131 18.08 6.01 3.58
C PRO A 131 18.40 5.58 2.14
N SER A 132 17.52 4.82 1.46
CA SER A 132 17.77 4.36 0.09
C SER A 132 16.52 4.48 -0.80
N SER A 133 16.67 5.16 -1.94
CA SER A 133 15.56 5.40 -2.87
C SER A 133 15.03 4.13 -3.52
N GLY A 134 15.87 3.11 -3.75
CA GLY A 134 15.47 1.86 -4.40
C GLY A 134 14.43 1.08 -3.58
N PRO A 135 14.75 0.63 -2.35
CA PRO A 135 13.80 -0.05 -1.47
C PRO A 135 12.56 0.78 -1.14
N LEU A 136 12.71 2.11 -1.02
CA LEU A 136 11.58 3.02 -0.81
C LEU A 136 10.60 2.98 -1.99
N VAL A 137 11.09 3.16 -3.22
CA VAL A 137 10.24 3.14 -4.43
C VAL A 137 9.65 1.75 -4.66
N GLN A 138 10.45 0.69 -4.49
CA GLN A 138 9.98 -0.68 -4.64
C GLN A 138 8.79 -0.98 -3.70
N ASN A 139 8.91 -0.60 -2.42
CA ASN A 139 7.81 -0.79 -1.47
C ASN A 139 6.63 0.14 -1.75
N ALA A 140 6.87 1.40 -2.10
CA ALA A 140 5.79 2.33 -2.45
C ALA A 140 4.93 1.82 -3.61
N VAL A 141 5.55 1.14 -4.59
CA VAL A 141 4.83 0.52 -5.71
C VAL A 141 4.11 -0.76 -5.30
N ALA A 142 4.78 -1.64 -4.55
CA ALA A 142 4.25 -2.97 -4.26
C ALA A 142 3.20 -2.99 -3.14
N ASN A 143 3.47 -2.27 -2.05
CA ASN A 143 2.69 -2.32 -0.81
C ASN A 143 2.20 -0.94 -0.35
N GLY A 144 2.90 0.12 -0.75
CA GLY A 144 2.76 1.48 -0.22
C GLY A 144 3.71 1.73 0.96
N ILE A 145 3.47 2.80 1.74
CA ILE A 145 4.38 3.27 2.81
C ILE A 145 3.58 3.84 3.99
N SER A 146 4.03 3.57 5.22
CA SER A 146 3.50 4.19 6.43
C SER A 146 4.32 5.39 6.89
N TYR A 147 3.68 6.55 6.97
CA TYR A 147 4.21 7.81 7.48
C TYR A 147 3.71 8.12 8.91
N ALA A 148 2.81 7.30 9.46
CA ALA A 148 2.24 7.50 10.79
C ALA A 148 3.32 7.50 11.89
N SER A 149 3.08 8.28 12.95
CA SER A 149 4.03 8.48 14.04
C SER A 149 3.33 8.63 15.38
N GLY A 150 3.76 7.85 16.37
CA GLY A 150 3.26 7.93 17.74
C GLY A 150 3.26 9.34 18.31
N GLY A 151 2.11 9.76 18.85
CA GLY A 151 1.92 11.08 19.45
C GLY A 151 1.59 12.22 18.48
N ALA A 152 1.60 11.99 17.16
CA ALA A 152 1.32 13.03 16.18
C ALA A 152 -0.13 13.56 16.28
N GLY A 153 -0.28 14.87 16.11
CA GLY A 153 -1.56 15.55 15.92
C GLY A 153 -1.71 16.17 14.53
N ILE A 154 -2.88 16.72 14.27
CA ILE A 154 -3.18 17.56 13.11
C ILE A 154 -2.39 18.88 13.24
N LEU A 155 -2.34 19.45 14.45
CA LEU A 155 -1.60 20.69 14.71
C LEU A 155 -0.12 20.40 14.86
N ASP A 156 0.70 21.27 14.24
CA ASP A 156 2.17 21.17 14.34
C ASP A 156 2.70 21.38 15.76
N SER A 157 1.92 22.04 16.62
CA SER A 157 2.23 22.26 18.04
C SER A 157 2.01 21.00 18.90
N THR A 158 1.17 20.06 18.45
CA THR A 158 0.85 18.84 19.21
C THR A 158 2.07 17.95 19.34
N ASN A 159 2.60 17.82 20.56
CA ASN A 159 3.83 17.07 20.87
C ASN A 159 5.03 17.47 19.98
N ALA A 160 5.15 18.76 19.71
CA ALA A 160 6.19 19.31 18.85
C ALA A 160 7.60 18.84 19.27
N GLY A 161 8.41 18.45 18.29
CA GLY A 161 9.78 17.97 18.49
C GLY A 161 9.92 16.49 18.84
N ASN A 162 8.85 15.80 19.21
CA ASN A 162 8.90 14.38 19.62
C ASN A 162 8.18 13.42 18.66
N THR A 163 7.66 13.92 17.54
CA THR A 163 6.79 13.17 16.62
C THR A 163 7.01 13.62 15.16
N ILE A 164 6.54 12.81 14.20
CA ILE A 164 6.36 13.25 12.81
C ILE A 164 4.97 13.86 12.69
N ARG A 165 4.86 15.17 12.88
CA ARG A 165 3.62 15.96 12.68
C ARG A 165 2.98 15.72 11.32
N LEU A 166 1.64 15.81 11.20
CA LEU A 166 0.90 15.49 9.97
C LEU A 166 1.46 16.17 8.73
N SER A 167 1.70 17.48 8.82
CA SER A 167 2.33 18.28 7.77
C SER A 167 3.67 17.70 7.30
N LYS A 168 4.47 17.12 8.20
CA LYS A 168 5.73 16.44 7.87
C LYS A 168 5.50 15.06 7.25
N GLN A 169 4.49 14.31 7.71
CA GLN A 169 4.08 13.06 7.08
C GLN A 169 3.70 13.28 5.61
N VAL A 170 2.97 14.37 5.32
CA VAL A 170 2.61 14.72 3.94
C VAL A 170 3.84 15.14 3.12
N GLN A 171 4.82 15.84 3.71
CA GLN A 171 6.10 16.11 3.04
C GLN A 171 6.87 14.82 2.68
N TYR A 172 6.88 13.83 3.57
CA TYR A 172 7.49 12.51 3.30
C TYR A 172 6.77 11.76 2.18
N PHE A 173 5.44 11.85 2.14
CA PHE A 173 4.69 11.34 1.00
C PHE A 173 5.04 12.06 -0.31
N GLY A 174 5.12 13.40 -0.30
CA GLY A 174 5.54 14.19 -1.46
C GLY A 174 6.93 13.79 -1.97
N THR A 175 7.86 13.54 -1.05
CA THR A 175 9.22 13.03 -1.37
C THR A 175 9.17 11.64 -2.00
N THR A 176 8.35 10.74 -1.45
CA THR A 176 8.15 9.39 -1.99
C THR A 176 7.56 9.44 -3.39
N LYS A 177 6.51 10.24 -3.59
CA LYS A 177 5.90 10.47 -4.91
C LYS A 177 6.91 11.00 -5.91
N ALA A 178 7.72 11.99 -5.55
CA ALA A 178 8.74 12.54 -6.45
C ALA A 178 9.75 11.46 -6.89
N LYS A 179 10.18 10.59 -5.97
CA LYS A 179 11.06 9.46 -6.28
C LYS A 179 10.38 8.41 -7.17
N MET A 180 9.09 8.12 -6.94
CA MET A 180 8.31 7.24 -7.82
C MET A 180 8.18 7.82 -9.23
N VAL A 181 7.89 9.13 -9.36
CA VAL A 181 7.80 9.80 -10.66
C VAL A 181 9.14 9.76 -11.39
N ALA A 182 10.25 9.98 -10.69
CA ALA A 182 11.59 9.89 -11.27
C ALA A 182 11.92 8.47 -11.77
N ALA A 183 11.46 7.43 -11.08
CA ALA A 183 11.76 6.04 -11.42
C ALA A 183 10.80 5.42 -12.46
N LEU A 184 9.52 5.79 -12.45
CA LEU A 184 8.46 5.13 -13.23
C LEU A 184 7.87 6.02 -14.34
N GLY A 185 8.16 7.32 -14.28
CA GLY A 185 7.46 8.34 -15.05
C GLY A 185 6.14 8.80 -14.40
N PRO A 186 5.68 10.03 -14.71
CA PRO A 186 4.54 10.65 -14.05
C PRO A 186 3.23 9.91 -14.27
N ASN A 187 3.00 9.38 -15.48
CA ASN A 187 1.75 8.69 -15.82
C ASN A 187 1.55 7.41 -15.01
N VAL A 188 2.60 6.58 -14.93
CA VAL A 188 2.55 5.30 -14.19
C VAL A 188 2.43 5.55 -12.69
N ALA A 189 3.24 6.47 -12.15
CA ALA A 189 3.19 6.83 -10.74
C ALA A 189 1.80 7.38 -10.36
N ASN A 190 1.24 8.27 -11.17
CA ASN A 190 -0.08 8.83 -10.88
C ASN A 190 -1.20 7.79 -11.02
N ALA A 191 -1.15 6.92 -12.03
CA ALA A 191 -2.15 5.86 -12.18
C ALA A 191 -2.11 4.82 -11.04
N LEU A 192 -0.93 4.59 -10.43
CA LEU A 192 -0.79 3.73 -9.25
C LEU A 192 -1.37 4.40 -8.02
N LEU A 193 -1.01 5.65 -7.77
CA LEU A 193 -1.52 6.41 -6.64
C LEU A 193 -3.04 6.59 -6.75
N SER A 194 -3.59 6.77 -7.97
CA SER A 194 -5.02 6.89 -8.22
C SER A 194 -5.82 5.62 -7.95
N ARG A 195 -5.20 4.45 -7.88
CA ARG A 195 -5.86 3.21 -7.45
C ARG A 195 -5.53 2.81 -6.02
N SER A 196 -4.68 3.58 -5.34
CA SER A 196 -4.18 3.30 -4.00
C SER A 196 -5.21 3.67 -2.92
N ILE A 197 -5.05 3.10 -1.71
CA ILE A 197 -5.81 3.49 -0.52
C ILE A 197 -4.91 4.33 0.38
N PHE A 198 -5.48 5.38 0.96
CA PHE A 198 -4.83 6.22 1.95
C PHE A 198 -5.60 6.07 3.25
N LEU A 199 -4.94 5.48 4.25
CA LEU A 199 -5.47 5.26 5.58
C LEU A 199 -4.99 6.39 6.48
N ILE A 200 -5.91 7.15 7.07
CA ILE A 200 -5.59 8.29 7.92
C ILE A 200 -6.29 8.15 9.27
N GLY A 201 -5.53 8.22 10.36
CA GLY A 201 -6.06 8.15 11.73
C GLY A 201 -5.29 9.09 12.64
N ILE A 202 -5.84 10.28 12.87
CA ILE A 202 -5.16 11.40 13.55
C ILE A 202 -6.18 12.33 14.20
N GLY A 203 -5.74 13.18 15.14
CA GLY A 203 -6.59 14.13 15.86
C GLY A 203 -6.77 13.80 17.35
N ASN A 204 -6.57 12.54 17.73
CA ASN A 204 -6.73 12.09 19.11
C ASN A 204 -5.75 12.78 20.08
N ASN A 205 -4.52 13.07 19.63
CA ASN A 205 -3.55 13.78 20.46
C ASN A 205 -3.87 15.27 20.60
N ASP A 206 -4.42 15.91 19.57
CA ASP A 206 -4.85 17.31 19.65
C ASP A 206 -5.97 17.46 20.68
N MET A 207 -6.92 16.54 20.69
CA MET A 207 -7.99 16.50 21.69
C MET A 207 -7.45 16.26 23.10
N TYR A 208 -6.51 15.33 23.26
CA TYR A 208 -5.89 15.06 24.56
C TYR A 208 -5.14 16.27 25.12
N VAL A 209 -4.34 16.95 24.29
CA VAL A 209 -3.61 18.16 24.68
C VAL A 209 -4.57 19.28 25.06
N PHE A 210 -5.64 19.46 24.27
CA PHE A 210 -6.67 20.44 24.56
C PHE A 210 -7.40 20.16 25.87
N GLU A 211 -7.89 18.93 26.07
CA GLU A 211 -8.61 18.57 27.30
C GLU A 211 -7.72 18.75 28.54
N SER A 212 -6.43 18.38 28.43
CA SER A 212 -5.47 18.58 29.51
C SER A 212 -5.30 20.06 29.87
N ALA A 213 -5.30 20.94 28.87
CA ALA A 213 -5.23 22.39 29.07
C ALA A 213 -6.52 22.96 29.67
N GLU A 214 -7.69 22.52 29.21
CA GLU A 214 -9.00 22.95 29.74
C GLU A 214 -9.18 22.54 31.20
N ARG A 215 -8.80 21.30 31.56
CA ARG A 215 -8.83 20.82 32.95
C ARG A 215 -7.93 21.66 33.86
N ALA A 216 -6.77 22.11 33.36
CA ALA A 216 -5.88 22.98 34.12
C ALA A 216 -6.47 24.39 34.37
N GLN A 217 -7.46 24.80 33.57
CA GLN A 217 -8.12 26.11 33.67
C GLN A 217 -9.42 26.10 34.51
N ASN A 218 -9.85 24.95 35.04
CA ASN A 218 -11.10 24.80 35.81
C ASN A 218 -12.37 25.37 35.11
N ARG A 219 -12.45 25.28 33.78
CA ARG A 219 -13.59 25.83 33.04
C ARG A 219 -14.89 25.06 33.30
N SER A 220 -16.03 25.75 33.18
CA SER A 220 -17.35 25.11 33.27
C SER A 220 -17.63 24.18 32.08
N ALA A 221 -18.46 23.16 32.26
CA ALA A 221 -18.79 22.20 31.20
C ALA A 221 -19.43 22.83 29.94
N VAL A 222 -20.08 23.99 30.08
CA VAL A 222 -20.66 24.74 28.94
C VAL A 222 -19.57 25.44 28.13
N GLU A 223 -18.60 26.04 28.82
CA GLU A 223 -17.49 26.73 28.19
C GLU A 223 -16.56 25.73 27.49
N GLN A 224 -16.25 24.62 28.16
CA GLN A 224 -15.49 23.52 27.59
C GLN A 224 -16.16 22.98 26.31
N ARG A 225 -17.49 22.85 26.27
CA ARG A 225 -18.21 22.44 25.05
C ARG A 225 -18.06 23.41 23.88
N ARG A 226 -18.17 24.72 24.14
CA ARG A 226 -18.02 25.74 23.08
C ARG A 226 -16.60 25.76 22.51
N GLU A 227 -15.59 25.74 23.37
CA GLU A 227 -14.18 25.71 22.96
C GLU A 227 -13.84 24.42 22.21
N THR A 228 -14.43 23.29 22.64
CA THR A 228 -14.33 22.00 21.93
C THR A 228 -14.89 22.10 20.51
N ASP A 229 -16.07 22.71 20.31
CA ASP A 229 -16.66 22.89 18.97
C ASP A 229 -15.78 23.80 18.08
N VAL A 230 -15.19 24.87 18.65
CA VAL A 230 -14.23 25.74 17.94
C VAL A 230 -12.96 24.98 17.56
N LEU A 231 -12.42 24.17 18.47
CA LEU A 231 -11.28 23.30 18.20
C LEU A 231 -11.60 22.33 17.06
N TYR A 232 -12.75 21.65 17.10
CA TYR A 232 -13.17 20.75 16.03
C TYR A 232 -13.23 21.48 14.67
N GLY A 233 -13.81 22.68 14.63
CA GLY A 233 -13.84 23.51 13.43
C GLY A 233 -12.43 23.84 12.90
N ASN A 234 -11.52 24.22 13.81
CA ASN A 234 -10.13 24.53 13.46
C ASN A 234 -9.36 23.30 12.98
N LEU A 235 -9.53 22.14 13.63
CA LEU A 235 -8.91 20.88 13.25
C LEU A 235 -9.39 20.44 11.87
N ILE A 236 -10.69 20.50 11.60
CA ILE A 236 -11.26 20.17 10.28
C ILE A 236 -10.73 21.13 9.22
N SER A 237 -10.70 22.43 9.51
CA SER A 237 -10.19 23.44 8.58
C SER A 237 -8.72 23.22 8.25
N ASN A 238 -7.88 23.01 9.27
CA ASN A 238 -6.43 22.82 9.09
C ASN A 238 -6.12 21.48 8.41
N TYR A 239 -6.83 20.41 8.78
CA TYR A 239 -6.75 19.12 8.11
C TYR A 239 -7.10 19.27 6.62
N THR A 240 -8.23 19.92 6.33
CA THR A 240 -8.68 20.16 4.96
C THR A 240 -7.69 21.00 4.18
N ALA A 241 -7.11 22.04 4.78
CA ALA A 241 -6.10 22.88 4.15
C ALA A 241 -4.81 22.10 3.87
N THR A 242 -4.31 21.34 4.84
CA THR A 242 -3.11 20.49 4.71
C THR A 242 -3.29 19.49 3.57
N MET A 243 -4.42 18.79 3.55
CA MET A 243 -4.74 17.84 2.49
C MET A 243 -4.96 18.52 1.13
N ARG A 244 -5.63 19.68 1.06
CA ARG A 244 -5.85 20.40 -0.21
C ARG A 244 -4.56 20.97 -0.79
N VAL A 245 -3.76 21.68 0.01
CA VAL A 245 -2.53 22.33 -0.47
C VAL A 245 -1.55 21.30 -1.03
N GLN A 246 -1.47 20.11 -0.44
CA GLN A 246 -0.49 19.10 -0.81
C GLN A 246 -1.04 18.02 -1.77
N CYS A 247 -2.37 17.89 -1.90
CA CYS A 247 -3.01 16.92 -2.80
C CYS A 247 -3.76 17.55 -4.00
N SER A 248 -3.85 18.88 -4.10
CA SER A 248 -4.51 19.60 -5.23
C SER A 248 -3.93 19.29 -6.62
N GLY A 249 -2.73 18.70 -6.71
CA GLY A 249 -2.13 18.34 -7.99
C GLY A 249 -2.48 16.93 -8.49
N SER A 250 -2.83 15.98 -7.62
CA SER A 250 -3.13 14.61 -8.04
C SER A 250 -3.77 13.78 -6.92
N ILE A 251 -4.81 13.02 -7.30
CA ILE A 251 -5.21 11.70 -6.77
C ILE A 251 -6.22 11.61 -5.62
N LEU A 252 -6.49 12.61 -4.78
CA LEU A 252 -7.43 12.40 -3.65
C LEU A 252 -8.78 13.09 -3.86
N ARG A 253 -9.58 12.68 -4.87
CA ARG A 253 -10.92 13.27 -5.09
C ARG A 253 -12.04 12.63 -4.25
N ASN A 254 -11.81 11.47 -3.62
CA ASN A 254 -12.83 10.76 -2.82
C ASN A 254 -12.37 10.55 -1.37
N ILE A 255 -12.44 11.62 -0.58
CA ILE A 255 -12.21 11.59 0.88
C ILE A 255 -13.55 11.28 1.56
N ILE A 256 -13.68 10.10 2.19
CA ILE A 256 -14.80 9.82 3.10
C ILE A 256 -14.31 10.05 4.52
N LEU A 257 -14.75 11.15 5.13
CA LEU A 257 -14.40 11.54 6.50
C LEU A 257 -15.37 10.85 7.47
N PHE A 258 -14.88 9.92 8.31
CA PHE A 258 -15.61 9.49 9.50
C PHE A 258 -15.01 10.20 10.72
N PHE A 259 -15.62 11.31 11.12
CA PHE A 259 -15.43 11.87 12.47
C PHE A 259 -16.53 11.28 13.36
N SER A 260 -16.20 10.30 14.21
CA SER A 260 -17.11 10.00 15.31
C SER A 260 -17.02 11.17 16.30
N LYS A 261 -18.11 11.93 16.42
CA LYS A 261 -18.25 12.93 17.48
C LYS A 261 -18.10 12.19 18.81
N TRP A 262 -17.07 12.49 19.59
CA TRP A 262 -16.94 11.99 20.95
C TRP A 262 -18.08 12.59 21.77
N ASN A 263 -19.08 11.78 22.09
CA ASN A 263 -20.16 12.16 22.99
C ASN A 263 -19.83 11.54 24.36
N LEU A 264 -19.45 12.39 25.32
CA LEU A 264 -18.99 11.98 26.66
C LEU A 264 -20.06 11.28 27.52
N THR A 265 -21.24 10.97 26.96
CA THR A 265 -22.36 10.29 27.63
C THR A 265 -22.61 8.85 27.16
N ASP A 266 -21.97 8.38 26.09
CA ASP A 266 -22.34 7.11 25.44
C ASP A 266 -21.52 5.89 25.92
N TYR A 267 -21.38 5.73 27.24
CA TYR A 267 -20.74 4.53 27.81
C TYR A 267 -21.64 3.28 27.82
N ASP A 268 -22.95 3.40 27.59
CA ASP A 268 -23.90 2.33 27.96
C ASP A 268 -24.60 1.56 26.83
N THR A 269 -24.45 1.89 25.55
CA THR A 269 -25.19 1.15 24.52
C THR A 269 -24.49 1.05 23.18
N PHE A 270 -23.66 0.02 22.97
CA PHE A 270 -23.47 -0.60 21.65
C PHE A 270 -23.01 -2.07 21.79
N HIS A 271 -23.94 -3.00 21.60
CA HIS A 271 -23.66 -4.43 21.42
C HIS A 271 -23.41 -4.74 19.94
N LEU A 272 -22.15 -4.68 19.53
CA LEU A 272 -21.59 -5.39 18.35
C LEU A 272 -20.16 -5.85 18.72
N PRO A 273 -19.65 -6.97 18.18
CA PRO A 273 -18.42 -7.60 18.65
C PRO A 273 -17.19 -6.85 18.09
N LEU A 274 -16.89 -5.70 18.68
CA LEU A 274 -15.65 -4.92 18.52
C LEU A 274 -15.12 -4.48 19.90
N ALA A 275 -15.37 -5.31 20.91
CA ALA A 275 -15.01 -5.09 22.31
C ALA A 275 -13.51 -5.39 22.58
N LEU A 276 -12.59 -4.64 21.96
CA LEU A 276 -11.17 -4.68 22.37
C LEU A 276 -10.45 -3.33 22.47
N TYR A 277 -11.01 -2.19 22.05
CA TYR A 277 -10.34 -0.88 22.25
C TYR A 277 -11.35 0.27 22.42
N PRO A 278 -11.62 0.73 23.65
CA PRO A 278 -12.49 1.90 23.89
C PRO A 278 -11.86 3.26 23.52
N ASN A 279 -10.67 3.28 22.90
CA ASN A 279 -9.87 4.49 22.64
C ASN A 279 -9.56 4.73 21.15
N VAL A 280 -10.34 4.15 20.23
CA VAL A 280 -10.08 4.33 18.81
C VAL A 280 -10.59 5.70 18.34
N GLY A 281 -9.66 6.62 18.08
CA GLY A 281 -9.96 7.93 17.47
C GLY A 281 -10.56 7.80 16.06
N PRO A 282 -11.03 8.91 15.46
CA PRO A 282 -11.66 8.88 14.14
C PRO A 282 -10.71 8.35 13.05
N PHE A 283 -11.24 7.54 12.13
CA PHE A 283 -10.53 7.03 10.96
C PHE A 283 -11.09 7.59 9.67
N ILE A 284 -10.21 7.81 8.71
CA ILE A 284 -10.55 8.34 7.39
C ILE A 284 -9.93 7.41 6.36
N PHE A 285 -10.77 6.92 5.46
CA PHE A 285 -10.36 6.15 4.29
C PHE A 285 -10.51 7.03 3.06
N ILE A 286 -9.41 7.23 2.34
CA ILE A 286 -9.42 7.97 1.08
C ILE A 286 -9.00 7.00 -0.01
N ARG A 287 -9.88 6.84 -1.01
CA ARG A 287 -9.52 6.10 -2.22
C ARG A 287 -8.91 7.09 -3.19
N GLY A 288 -7.75 6.73 -3.76
CA GLY A 288 -7.24 7.42 -4.92
C GLY A 288 -8.29 7.48 -6.03
N SER A 289 -8.30 8.55 -6.81
CA SER A 289 -9.14 8.75 -8.00
C SER A 289 -8.28 9.05 -9.20
#